data_AF-A0A7C5DZV8-F1
#
_entry.id   AF-A0A7C5DZV8-F1
#
_cell.length_a   1.000
_cell.length_b   1.000
_cell.length_c   1.000
_cell.angle_alpha   90.00
_cell.angle_beta   90.00
_cell.angle_gamma   90.00
#
_symmetry.space_group_name_H-M   'P 1'
#
loop_
_entity.id
_entity.type
_entity.pdbx_description
1 polymer ?
#
loop_
_entity_poly.entity_id
_entity_poly.type
_entity_poly.pdbx_seq_one_letter_code
_entity_poly.pdbx_strand_id
1 'polypeptide(L)'
;ELGIKNIDGKFEFAFDEVRDIMVVDVFGTPDECRFQYDGINLSKEILRKYYRKTEWYRDVKNAKEEAKKKNIQNWRELVQTEPPVLPQDLKDGVSMIYKSLCNELTGIEFFDVPPFHEVIEKLSSLMSSYNILDLH
;
A
#
# COMPACT_ATOMS: atom_id res chain seq x y z
N GLU A 1 -9.33 -11.02 19.47
CA GLU A 1 -9.11 -10.65 18.05
C GLU A 1 -7.99 -9.62 17.98
N LEU A 2 -7.20 -9.61 16.90
CA LEU A 2 -5.96 -8.83 16.76
C LEU A 2 -6.17 -7.31 16.55
N GLY A 3 -7.41 -6.81 16.60
CA GLY A 3 -7.74 -5.41 16.27
C GLY A 3 -7.61 -5.03 14.79
N ILE A 4 -6.99 -5.90 13.97
CA ILE A 4 -6.83 -5.73 12.52
C ILE A 4 -8.13 -6.13 11.81
N LYS A 5 -8.69 -5.22 11.01
CA LYS A 5 -9.89 -5.44 10.19
C LYS A 5 -9.50 -5.62 8.73
N ASN A 6 -9.99 -6.68 8.09
CA ASN A 6 -9.96 -6.80 6.63
C ASN A 6 -11.24 -6.19 6.05
N ILE A 7 -11.13 -5.08 5.33
CA ILE A 7 -12.29 -4.35 4.79
C ILE A 7 -12.80 -4.96 3.49
N ASP A 8 -11.89 -5.27 2.58
CA ASP A 8 -12.16 -5.88 1.28
C ASP A 8 -10.90 -6.57 0.74
N GLY A 9 -11.05 -7.38 -0.32
CA GLY A 9 -9.90 -8.00 -0.97
C GLY A 9 -10.21 -8.51 -2.39
N LYS A 10 -9.15 -8.76 -3.15
CA LYS A 10 -9.18 -9.37 -4.48
C LYS A 10 -8.90 -10.87 -4.35
N PHE A 11 -9.75 -11.68 -4.96
CA PHE A 11 -9.53 -13.13 -5.12
C PHE A 11 -9.59 -13.47 -6.60
N GLU A 12 -8.66 -14.28 -7.05
CA GLU A 12 -8.67 -14.81 -8.41
C GLU A 12 -8.93 -16.32 -8.37
N PHE A 13 -9.74 -16.78 -9.32
CA PHE A 13 -10.15 -18.17 -9.41
C PHE A 13 -9.95 -18.69 -10.84
N ALA A 14 -9.61 -19.97 -10.95
CA ALA A 14 -9.53 -20.69 -12.22
C ALA A 14 -10.25 -22.03 -12.10
N PHE A 15 -10.38 -22.71 -13.25
CA PHE A 15 -10.79 -24.11 -13.28
C PHE A 15 -9.54 -24.99 -13.39
N ASP A 16 -9.52 -26.07 -12.62
CA ASP A 16 -8.52 -27.12 -12.79
C ASP A 16 -8.86 -28.04 -13.99
N GLU A 17 -8.09 -29.12 -14.17
CA GLU A 17 -8.24 -30.05 -15.28
C GLU A 17 -9.60 -30.78 -15.31
N VAL A 18 -10.30 -30.88 -14.17
CA VAL A 18 -11.61 -31.52 -14.06
C VAL A 18 -12.76 -30.51 -13.95
N ARG A 19 -12.46 -29.22 -14.12
CA ARG A 19 -13.40 -28.08 -14.01
C ARG A 19 -13.88 -27.78 -12.59
N ASP A 20 -13.10 -28.14 -11.59
CA ASP A 20 -13.33 -27.66 -10.23
C ASP A 20 -12.73 -26.26 -10.03
N ILE A 21 -13.39 -25.45 -9.21
CA ILE A 21 -12.92 -24.10 -8.89
C ILE A 21 -11.69 -24.21 -7.98
N MET A 22 -10.59 -23.60 -8.41
CA MET A 22 -9.38 -23.43 -7.60
C MET A 22 -9.06 -21.95 -7.41
N VAL A 23 -8.47 -21.61 -6.27
CA VAL A 23 -7.91 -20.27 -6.02
C VAL A 23 -6.58 -20.17 -6.76
N VAL A 24 -6.38 -19.05 -7.45
CA VAL A 24 -5.13 -18.70 -8.14
C VAL A 24 -4.67 -17.31 -7.72
N ASP A 25 -3.45 -16.93 -8.11
CA ASP A 25 -2.77 -15.71 -7.66
C ASP A 25 -2.46 -15.71 -6.14
N VAL A 26 -1.91 -14.60 -5.67
CA VAL A 26 -1.63 -14.33 -4.26
C VAL A 26 -2.92 -13.87 -3.56
N PHE A 27 -3.15 -14.34 -2.33
CA PHE A 27 -4.25 -13.88 -1.48
C PHE A 27 -3.79 -13.66 -0.04
N GLY A 28 -4.52 -12.81 0.69
CA GLY A 28 -4.30 -12.58 2.11
C GLY A 28 -3.12 -11.68 2.46
N THR A 29 -2.43 -11.08 1.47
CA THR A 29 -1.38 -10.08 1.75
C THR A 29 -1.95 -8.66 1.79
N PRO A 30 -1.21 -7.69 2.34
CA PRO A 30 -1.66 -6.30 2.40
C PRO A 30 -1.78 -5.61 1.03
N ASP A 31 -1.30 -6.25 -0.05
CA ASP A 31 -1.46 -5.76 -1.41
C ASP A 31 -2.79 -6.20 -2.05
N GLU A 32 -3.30 -7.39 -1.70
CA GLU A 32 -4.57 -7.93 -2.20
C GLU A 32 -5.74 -7.72 -1.24
N CYS A 33 -5.46 -7.45 0.04
CA CYS A 33 -6.46 -7.16 1.07
C CYS A 33 -6.27 -5.74 1.64
N ARG A 34 -7.38 -5.05 1.90
CA ARG A 34 -7.37 -3.76 2.60
C ARG A 34 -7.48 -3.98 4.10
N PHE A 35 -6.33 -4.14 4.74
CA PHE A 35 -6.24 -4.20 6.20
C PHE A 35 -6.26 -2.80 6.82
N GLN A 36 -6.98 -2.67 7.94
CA GLN A 36 -7.07 -1.46 8.73
C GLN A 36 -6.84 -1.77 10.21
N TYR A 37 -6.09 -0.91 10.90
CA TYR A 37 -5.92 -0.95 12.35
C TYR A 37 -6.06 0.48 12.88
N ASP A 38 -6.94 0.71 13.85
CA ASP A 38 -7.24 2.04 14.42
C ASP A 38 -7.42 3.15 13.36
N GLY A 39 -8.16 2.84 12.29
CA GLY A 39 -8.41 3.77 11.19
C GLY A 39 -7.30 3.85 10.14
N ILE A 40 -6.10 3.35 10.42
CA ILE A 40 -4.93 3.41 9.53
C ILE A 40 -4.95 2.26 8.53
N ASN A 41 -4.85 2.59 7.24
CA ASN A 41 -4.71 1.60 6.17
C ASN A 41 -3.29 1.01 6.18
N LEU A 42 -3.18 -0.31 6.35
CA LEU A 42 -1.92 -1.05 6.46
C LEU A 42 -1.41 -1.50 5.08
N SER A 43 -1.20 -0.57 4.15
CA SER A 43 -0.79 -0.91 2.78
C SER A 43 0.08 0.16 2.13
N LYS A 44 0.47 -0.06 0.87
CA LYS A 44 1.14 0.93 -0.01
C LYS A 44 0.39 2.26 -0.15
N GLU A 45 -0.87 2.35 0.29
CA GLU A 45 -1.62 3.60 0.34
C GLU A 45 -0.89 4.70 1.13
N ILE A 46 -0.15 4.33 2.18
CA ILE A 46 0.70 5.26 2.93
C ILE A 46 1.72 5.96 2.01
N LEU A 47 2.39 5.19 1.15
CA LEU A 47 3.36 5.70 0.19
C LEU A 47 2.69 6.58 -0.88
N ARG A 48 1.49 6.20 -1.34
CA ARG A 48 0.73 7.01 -2.29
C ARG A 48 0.37 8.37 -1.70
N LYS A 49 -0.01 8.43 -0.42
CA LYS A 49 -0.29 9.71 0.26
C LYS A 49 0.92 10.64 0.30
N TYR A 50 2.13 10.09 0.49
CA TYR A 50 3.37 10.85 0.38
C TYR A 50 3.54 11.41 -1.04
N TYR A 51 3.46 10.54 -2.06
CA TYR A 51 3.66 10.97 -3.45
C TYR A 51 2.62 11.96 -3.94
N ARG A 52 1.37 11.91 -3.46
CA ARG A 52 0.31 12.87 -3.82
C ARG A 52 0.68 14.33 -3.57
N LYS A 53 1.65 14.58 -2.69
CA LYS A 53 2.14 15.93 -2.33
C LYS A 53 3.32 16.40 -3.19
N THR A 54 3.85 15.53 -4.04
CA THR A 54 5.04 15.82 -4.84
C THR A 54 4.64 16.51 -6.15
N GLU A 55 5.57 17.29 -6.71
CA GLU A 55 5.37 17.89 -8.04
C GLU A 55 5.19 16.82 -9.11
N TRP A 56 5.88 15.68 -8.96
CA TRP A 56 5.73 14.53 -9.81
C TRP A 56 4.29 14.04 -9.92
N TYR A 57 3.57 13.94 -8.80
CA TYR A 57 2.17 13.52 -8.87
C TYR A 57 1.27 14.54 -9.56
N ARG A 58 1.53 15.84 -9.37
CA ARG A 58 0.82 16.91 -10.10
C ARG A 58 1.06 16.78 -11.60
N ASP A 59 2.30 16.53 -12.00
CA ASP A 59 2.69 16.36 -13.40
C ASP A 59 2.06 15.10 -14.01
N VAL A 60 2.09 13.96 -13.31
CA VAL A 60 1.38 12.73 -13.70
C VAL A 60 -0.11 12.98 -13.91
N LYS A 61 -0.75 13.78 -13.06
CA LYS A 61 -2.17 14.11 -13.21
C LYS A 61 -2.41 14.95 -14.47
N ASN A 62 -1.61 15.99 -14.69
CA ASN A 62 -1.70 16.86 -15.87
C ASN A 62 -1.46 16.08 -17.16
N ALA A 63 -0.42 15.23 -17.19
CA ALA A 63 -0.09 14.35 -18.30
C ALA A 63 -1.26 13.42 -18.67
N LYS A 64 -1.91 12.80 -17.68
CA LYS A 64 -3.09 11.95 -17.90
C LYS A 64 -4.28 12.74 -18.46
N GLU A 65 -4.54 13.94 -17.93
CA GLU A 65 -5.61 14.80 -18.41
C GLU A 65 -5.37 15.27 -19.85
N GLU A 66 -4.15 15.65 -20.18
CA GLU A 66 -3.75 16.06 -21.52
C GLU A 66 -3.80 14.90 -22.51
N ALA A 67 -3.26 13.74 -22.14
CA ALA A 67 -3.33 12.54 -22.95
C ALA A 67 -4.77 12.15 -23.29
N LYS A 68 -5.68 12.25 -22.31
CA LYS A 68 -7.11 12.01 -22.53
C LYS A 68 -7.72 13.01 -23.51
N LYS A 69 -7.36 14.30 -23.44
CA LYS A 69 -7.84 15.33 -24.37
C LYS A 69 -7.30 15.15 -25.79
N LYS A 70 -6.05 14.72 -25.93
CA LYS A 70 -5.35 14.54 -27.21
C LYS A 70 -5.44 13.11 -27.76
N ASN A 71 -6.16 12.21 -27.07
CA ASN A 71 -6.25 10.78 -27.38
C ASN A 71 -4.87 10.08 -27.52
N ILE A 72 -3.91 10.47 -26.69
CA ILE A 72 -2.58 9.87 -26.61
C ILE A 72 -2.65 8.67 -25.68
N GLN A 73 -2.27 7.47 -26.14
CA GLN A 73 -2.26 6.27 -25.28
C GLN A 73 -1.10 6.29 -24.29
N ASN A 74 0.10 6.71 -24.72
CA ASN A 74 1.29 6.71 -23.88
C ASN A 74 1.44 8.01 -23.08
N TRP A 75 0.53 8.27 -22.14
CA TRP A 75 0.55 9.46 -21.29
C TRP A 75 1.86 9.64 -20.49
N ARG A 76 2.62 8.55 -20.28
CA ARG A 76 3.88 8.57 -19.52
C ARG A 76 4.94 9.45 -20.17
N GLU A 77 4.95 9.55 -21.50
CA GLU A 77 5.89 10.40 -22.26
C GLU A 77 5.65 11.90 -22.02
N LEU A 78 4.46 12.26 -21.52
CA LEU A 78 4.12 13.65 -21.22
C LEU A 78 4.58 14.07 -19.82
N VAL A 79 4.94 13.13 -18.95
CA VAL A 79 5.45 13.41 -17.61
C VAL A 79 6.89 13.93 -17.74
N GLN A 80 7.12 15.15 -17.28
CA GLN A 80 8.41 15.84 -17.38
C GLN A 80 9.28 15.66 -16.13
N THR A 81 8.70 15.16 -15.05
CA THR A 81 9.35 15.01 -13.75
C THR A 81 9.49 13.54 -13.36
N GLU A 82 10.43 13.26 -12.46
CA GLU A 82 10.63 11.93 -11.89
C GLU A 82 10.10 11.87 -10.44
N PRO A 83 9.64 10.69 -9.97
CA PRO A 83 9.22 10.55 -8.59
C PRO A 83 10.42 10.81 -7.67
N PRO A 84 10.28 11.66 -6.64
CA PRO A 84 11.38 11.85 -5.69
C PRO A 84 11.70 10.55 -4.96
N VAL A 85 12.95 10.45 -4.53
CA VAL A 85 13.41 9.34 -3.68
C VAL A 85 12.56 9.31 -2.41
N LEU A 86 12.01 8.14 -2.09
CA LEU A 86 11.22 7.96 -0.89
C LEU A 86 12.12 8.17 0.35
N PRO A 87 11.67 8.95 1.35
CA PRO A 87 12.39 9.06 2.62
C PRO A 87 12.64 7.69 3.24
N GLN A 88 13.87 7.46 3.68
CA GLN A 88 14.33 6.15 4.13
C GLN A 88 13.55 5.66 5.37
N ASP A 89 13.26 6.57 6.29
CA ASP A 89 12.41 6.33 7.46
C ASP A 89 11.00 5.86 7.09
N LEU A 90 10.38 6.46 6.09
CA LEU A 90 9.05 6.08 5.61
C LEU A 90 9.07 4.73 4.90
N LYS A 91 10.11 4.47 4.11
CA LYS A 91 10.35 3.16 3.50
C LYS A 91 10.50 2.05 4.55
N ASP A 92 11.30 2.31 5.57
CA ASP A 92 11.56 1.35 6.64
C ASP A 92 10.34 1.15 7.52
N GLY A 93 9.61 2.23 7.83
CA GLY A 93 8.34 2.16 8.55
C GLY A 93 7.31 1.28 7.84
N VAL A 94 7.09 1.51 6.53
CA VAL A 94 6.16 0.68 5.74
C VAL A 94 6.67 -0.77 5.62
N SER A 95 7.97 -0.99 5.45
CA SER A 95 8.57 -2.33 5.44
C SER A 95 8.32 -3.09 6.76
N MET A 96 8.46 -2.39 7.89
CA MET A 96 8.19 -2.95 9.21
C MET A 96 6.72 -3.36 9.36
N ILE A 97 5.76 -2.61 8.83
CA ILE A 97 4.33 -3.00 8.85
C ILE A 97 4.15 -4.35 8.19
N TYR A 98 4.68 -4.56 6.98
CA TYR A 98 4.47 -5.82 6.26
C TYR A 98 5.05 -7.01 7.03
N LYS A 99 6.24 -6.82 7.62
CA LYS A 99 6.91 -7.85 8.41
C LYS A 99 6.17 -8.17 9.71
N SER A 100 5.82 -7.14 10.49
CA SER A 100 5.14 -7.33 11.77
C SER A 100 3.73 -7.85 11.58
N LEU A 101 3.01 -7.38 10.56
CA LEU A 101 1.69 -7.90 10.20
C LEU A 101 1.73 -9.36 9.74
N CYS A 102 2.79 -9.77 9.03
CA CYS A 102 2.98 -11.19 8.69
C CYS A 102 3.13 -12.05 9.95
N ASN A 103 3.97 -11.62 10.89
CA ASN A 103 4.13 -12.33 12.15
C ASN A 103 2.80 -12.37 12.94
N GLU A 104 2.09 -11.25 13.02
CA GLU A 104 0.84 -11.12 13.78
C GLU A 104 -0.29 -11.97 13.19
N LEU A 105 -0.48 -11.96 11.86
CA LEU A 105 -1.55 -12.71 11.20
C LEU A 105 -1.29 -14.22 11.19
N THR A 106 -0.02 -14.63 11.09
CA THR A 106 0.34 -16.06 11.03
C THR A 106 0.58 -16.67 12.41
N GLY A 107 0.89 -15.86 13.42
CA GLY A 107 1.34 -16.32 14.73
C GLY A 107 2.75 -16.94 14.71
N ILE A 108 3.50 -16.76 13.62
CA ILE A 108 4.84 -17.32 13.41
C ILE A 108 5.84 -16.16 13.27
N GLU A 109 6.96 -16.24 13.96
CA GLU A 109 8.02 -15.24 13.86
C GLU A 109 8.88 -15.48 12.60
N PHE A 110 8.44 -14.95 11.47
CA PHE A 110 9.20 -14.97 10.21
C PHE A 110 10.30 -13.91 10.17
N PHE A 111 10.06 -12.78 10.82
CA PHE A 111 10.94 -11.61 10.77
C PHE A 111 11.28 -11.13 12.17
N ASP A 112 12.57 -10.81 12.37
CA ASP A 112 13.06 -10.09 13.55
C ASP A 112 12.68 -8.59 13.43
N VAL A 113 11.50 -8.25 13.94
CA VAL A 113 10.95 -6.90 13.95
C VAL A 113 10.18 -6.64 15.25
N PRO A 114 10.01 -5.37 15.67
CA PRO A 114 9.22 -5.06 16.85
C PRO A 114 7.77 -5.57 16.74
N PRO A 115 7.08 -5.77 17.88
CA PRO A 115 5.68 -6.14 17.91
C PRO A 115 4.81 -5.19 17.07
N PHE A 116 3.73 -5.74 16.49
CA PHE A 116 2.89 -5.00 15.55
C PHE A 116 2.39 -3.65 16.10
N HIS A 117 1.94 -3.61 17.36
CA HIS A 117 1.45 -2.37 17.99
C HIS A 117 2.52 -1.26 18.05
N GLU A 118 3.77 -1.58 18.44
CA GLU A 118 4.87 -0.61 18.50
C GLU A 118 5.21 -0.07 17.10
N VAL A 119 5.17 -0.94 16.08
CA VAL A 119 5.38 -0.54 14.68
C VAL A 119 4.32 0.47 14.24
N ILE A 120 3.05 0.25 14.60
CA ILE A 120 1.96 1.17 14.26
C ILE A 120 2.09 2.51 14.98
N GLU A 121 2.45 2.53 16.27
CA GLU A 121 2.67 3.78 17.01
C GLU A 121 3.77 4.64 16.38
N LYS A 122 4.90 4.01 16.04
CA LYS A 122 6.03 4.67 15.37
C LYS A 122 5.62 5.18 13.99
N LEU A 123 4.92 4.36 13.21
CA LEU A 123 4.43 4.74 11.89
C LEU A 123 3.44 5.90 11.97
N SER A 124 2.52 5.90 12.93
CA SER A 124 1.52 6.97 13.10
C SER A 124 2.19 8.31 13.38
N SER A 125 3.21 8.30 14.23
CA SER A 125 4.06 9.46 14.51
C SER A 125 4.78 9.95 13.25
N LEU A 126 5.31 9.02 12.44
CA LEU A 126 5.98 9.32 11.19
C LEU A 126 5.02 9.87 10.12
N MET A 127 3.86 9.26 9.96
CA MET A 127 2.82 9.73 9.05
C MET A 127 2.36 11.15 9.43
N SER A 128 2.31 11.46 10.72
CA SER A 128 2.01 12.80 11.21
C SER A 128 3.09 13.82 10.82
N SER A 129 4.39 13.48 10.94
CA SER A 129 5.48 14.38 10.56
C SER A 129 5.49 14.69 9.05
N TYR A 130 5.05 13.74 8.22
CA TYR A 130 4.85 13.95 6.78
C TYR A 130 3.46 14.54 6.42
N ASN A 131 2.61 14.86 7.42
CA ASN A 131 1.23 15.33 7.26
C ASN A 131 0.33 14.37 6.44
N ILE A 132 0.61 13.06 6.44
CA ILE A 132 -0.11 12.03 5.65
C ILE A 132 -0.98 11.11 6.52
N LEU A 133 -1.12 11.44 7.81
CA LEU A 133 -2.05 10.75 8.70
C LEU A 133 -3.47 11.27 8.45
N ASP A 134 -4.38 10.38 8.05
CA ASP A 134 -5.81 10.70 8.00
C ASP A 134 -6.42 10.19 9.31
N LEU A 135 -6.68 11.09 10.24
CA LEU A 135 -7.56 10.81 11.38
C LEU A 135 -8.98 11.04 10.86
N HIS A 136 -9.70 9.95 10.60
CA HIS A 136 -11.14 9.98 10.31
C HIS A 136 -11.95 10.10 11.61
#